data_AF-A0A820P180-F1
#
_entry.id   AF-A0A820P180-F1
#
_cell.length_a   1.000
_cell.length_b   1.000
_cell.length_c   1.000
_cell.angle_alpha   90.00
_cell.angle_beta   90.00
_cell.angle_gamma   90.00
#
_symmetry.space_group_name_H-M   'P 1'
#
loop_
_entity.id
_entity.type
_entity.pdbx_description
1 polymer ?
#
loop_
_entity_poly.entity_id
_entity_poly.type
_entity_poly.pdbx_seq_one_letter_code
_entity_poly.pdbx_strand_id
1 'polypeptide(L)'
;MNDEANTHYFSMLDQLIEGHQFIEHKIGNISIKSSWANDPFGYSPTMAYLLQGSGIQHLAIQRVHYHIKKALAKEKQLEFLWQQTW
;
A
#
# COMPACT_ATOMS: atom_id res chain seq x y z
N MET A 1 -8.63 -0.07 1.08
CA MET A 1 -7.89 -1.17 1.74
C MET A 1 -8.48 -2.47 1.22
N ASN A 2 -7.70 -3.23 0.46
CA ASN A 2 -8.08 -4.49 -0.18
C ASN A 2 -7.23 -5.65 0.36
N ASP A 3 -7.64 -6.89 0.12
CA ASP A 3 -6.77 -8.05 0.33
C ASP A 3 -5.59 -8.00 -0.66
N GLU A 4 -4.40 -8.34 -0.20
CA GLU A 4 -3.15 -8.35 -0.98
C GLU A 4 -2.68 -9.78 -1.32
N ALA A 5 -3.33 -10.82 -0.77
CA ALA A 5 -2.98 -12.21 -1.05
C ALA A 5 -3.71 -12.78 -2.27
N ASN A 6 -5.04 -12.65 -2.35
CA ASN A 6 -5.86 -13.33 -3.36
C ASN A 6 -6.35 -12.40 -4.49
N THR A 7 -6.30 -11.09 -4.26
CA THR A 7 -6.89 -10.13 -5.19
C THR A 7 -6.07 -10.04 -6.48
N HIS A 8 -6.74 -10.09 -7.62
CA HIS A 8 -6.08 -9.82 -8.90
C HIS A 8 -5.75 -8.33 -9.03
N TYR A 9 -4.59 -7.98 -9.59
CA TYR A 9 -4.12 -6.59 -9.69
C TYR A 9 -5.13 -5.66 -10.40
N PHE A 10 -5.89 -6.20 -11.36
CA PHE A 10 -6.97 -5.47 -12.03
C PHE A 10 -8.00 -4.92 -11.04
N SER A 11 -8.49 -5.77 -10.12
CA SER A 11 -9.46 -5.37 -9.11
C SER A 11 -8.86 -4.45 -8.05
N MET A 12 -7.56 -4.59 -7.75
CA MET A 12 -6.85 -3.64 -6.88
C MET A 12 -6.80 -2.24 -7.48
N LEU A 13 -6.56 -2.15 -8.79
CA LEU A 13 -6.51 -0.89 -9.54
C LEU A 13 -7.90 -0.27 -9.67
N ASP A 14 -8.90 -1.08 -10.01
CA ASP A 14 -10.29 -0.63 -10.17
C ASP A 14 -10.82 0.04 -8.89
N GLN A 15 -10.69 -0.62 -7.73
CA GLN A 15 -11.11 -0.03 -6.45
C GLN A 15 -10.30 1.22 -6.06
N LEU A 16 -9.03 1.31 -6.48
CA LEU A 16 -8.19 2.48 -6.22
C LEU A 16 -8.67 3.68 -7.04
N ILE A 17 -9.00 3.46 -8.31
CA ILE A 17 -9.55 4.47 -9.21
C ILE A 17 -10.89 4.97 -8.68
N GLU A 18 -11.82 4.06 -8.37
CA GLU A 18 -13.14 4.40 -7.81
C GLU A 18 -13.03 5.29 -6.57
N GLY A 19 -12.15 4.93 -5.63
CA GLY A 19 -11.91 5.72 -4.42
C GLY A 19 -11.35 7.13 -4.72
N HIS A 20 -10.38 7.22 -5.62
CA HIS A 20 -9.78 8.51 -6.01
C HIS A 20 -10.78 9.42 -6.73
N GLN A 21 -11.54 8.87 -7.68
CA GLN A 21 -12.59 9.60 -8.39
C GLN A 21 -13.69 10.09 -7.44
N PHE A 22 -14.09 9.27 -6.47
CA PHE A 22 -15.05 9.69 -5.46
C PHE A 22 -14.54 10.91 -4.67
N ILE A 23 -13.29 10.86 -4.22
CA ILE A 23 -12.67 11.96 -3.47
C ILE A 23 -12.60 13.22 -4.32
N GLU A 24 -12.15 13.11 -5.57
CA GLU A 24 -12.07 14.22 -6.51
C GLU A 24 -13.44 14.90 -6.72
N HIS A 25 -14.49 14.10 -6.95
CA HIS A 25 -15.83 14.61 -7.24
C HIS A 25 -16.58 15.15 -6.02
N LYS A 26 -16.35 14.59 -4.83
CA LYS A 26 -17.15 14.90 -3.63
C LYS A 26 -16.45 15.83 -2.64
N ILE A 27 -15.13 15.71 -2.53
CA ILE A 27 -14.32 16.47 -1.57
C ILE A 27 -13.52 17.55 -2.30
N GLY A 28 -13.22 17.32 -3.57
CA GLY A 28 -12.45 18.23 -4.42
C GLY A 28 -11.08 17.64 -4.75
N ASN A 29 -10.29 18.42 -5.49
CA ASN A 29 -8.98 17.98 -5.99
C ASN A 29 -7.91 17.96 -4.88
N ILE A 30 -7.98 16.95 -4.01
CA ILE A 30 -7.03 16.69 -2.92
C ILE A 30 -6.02 15.64 -3.38
N SER A 31 -4.74 15.97 -3.30
CA SER A 31 -3.68 15.01 -3.60
C SER A 31 -3.45 14.07 -2.41
N ILE A 32 -3.78 12.79 -2.58
CA ILE A 32 -3.52 11.74 -1.59
C ILE A 32 -2.03 11.37 -1.67
N LYS A 33 -1.30 11.52 -0.56
CA LYS A 33 0.14 11.24 -0.49
C LYS A 33 0.51 10.00 0.31
N SER A 34 -0.39 9.53 1.18
CA SER A 34 -0.12 8.43 2.10
C SER A 34 -1.21 7.37 2.01
N SER A 35 -0.80 6.12 1.92
CA SER A 35 -1.66 4.94 1.98
C SER A 35 -1.55 4.25 3.33
N TRP A 36 -2.64 3.63 3.76
CA TRP A 36 -2.76 2.95 5.05
C TRP A 36 -3.37 1.56 4.86
N ALA A 37 -2.62 0.53 5.25
CA ALA A 37 -3.03 -0.87 5.14
C ALA A 37 -2.69 -1.62 6.44
N ASN A 38 -3.53 -1.48 7.47
CA ASN A 38 -3.28 -2.10 8.78
C ASN A 38 -3.78 -3.55 8.91
N ASP A 39 -4.77 -3.94 8.09
CA ASP A 39 -5.51 -5.20 8.29
C ASP A 39 -5.40 -6.30 7.19
N PRO A 40 -4.67 -6.15 6.07
CA PRO A 40 -4.40 -7.29 5.18
C PRO A 40 -3.56 -8.38 5.85
N PHE A 41 -3.87 -9.66 5.63
CA PHE A 41 -3.12 -10.77 6.22
C PHE A 41 -1.87 -11.12 5.41
N GLY A 42 -0.86 -10.25 5.51
CA GLY A 42 0.32 -10.27 4.64
C GLY A 42 0.19 -9.21 3.55
N TYR A 43 1.33 -8.88 2.93
CA TYR A 43 1.43 -7.76 1.98
C TYR A 43 2.17 -8.19 0.73
N SER A 44 1.85 -7.53 -0.38
CA SER A 44 2.40 -7.79 -1.70
C SER A 44 3.13 -6.55 -2.24
N PRO A 45 4.31 -6.70 -2.88
CA PRO A 45 4.99 -5.59 -3.55
C PRO A 45 4.15 -4.98 -4.68
N THR A 46 3.11 -5.67 -5.16
CA THR A 46 2.13 -5.16 -6.11
C THR A 46 1.48 -3.87 -5.61
N MET A 47 1.12 -3.76 -4.32
CA MET A 47 0.48 -2.55 -3.82
C MET A 47 1.46 -1.37 -3.80
N ALA A 48 2.71 -1.60 -3.42
CA ALA A 48 3.76 -0.58 -3.49
C ALA A 48 3.95 -0.04 -4.93
N TYR A 49 3.90 -0.92 -5.93
CA TYR A 49 3.97 -0.54 -7.35
C TYR A 49 2.78 0.31 -7.79
N LEU A 50 1.56 -0.18 -7.52
CA LEU A 50 0.33 0.50 -7.95
C LEU A 50 0.18 1.88 -7.30
N LEU A 51 0.49 2.00 -6.01
CA LEU A 51 0.43 3.26 -5.27
C LEU A 51 1.42 4.30 -5.80
N GLN A 52 2.66 3.88 -6.10
CA GLN A 52 3.64 4.75 -6.72
C GLN A 52 3.14 5.27 -8.07
N GLY A 53 2.58 4.38 -8.91
CA GLY A 53 1.98 4.74 -10.19
C GLY A 53 0.79 5.70 -10.08
N SER A 54 0.06 5.68 -8.96
CA SER A 54 -1.04 6.61 -8.68
C SER A 54 -0.61 7.92 -8.00
N GLY A 55 0.69 8.16 -7.82
CA GLY A 55 1.23 9.39 -7.22
C GLY A 55 1.25 9.43 -5.69
N ILE A 56 1.00 8.29 -5.03
CA ILE A 56 1.12 8.13 -3.57
C ILE A 56 2.60 7.87 -3.22
N GLN A 57 3.09 8.54 -2.19
CA GLN A 57 4.52 8.59 -1.86
C GLN A 57 4.88 7.76 -0.61
N HIS A 58 3.90 7.50 0.26
CA HIS A 58 4.12 6.81 1.52
C HIS A 58 3.11 5.68 1.71
N LEU A 59 3.55 4.57 2.29
CA LEU A 59 2.71 3.42 2.60
C LEU A 59 3.03 2.95 4.03
N ALA A 60 2.00 2.81 4.85
CA ALA A 60 2.10 2.18 6.16
C ALA A 60 1.43 0.79 6.15
N ILE A 61 2.19 -0.23 6.54
CA ILE A 61 1.75 -1.63 6.68
C ILE A 61 1.93 -2.14 8.11
N GLN A 62 1.18 -3.18 8.49
CA GLN A 62 1.20 -3.69 9.86
C GLN A 62 1.36 -5.20 10.00
N ARG A 63 0.51 -6.06 9.43
CA ARG A 63 0.53 -7.53 9.65
C ARG A 63 1.67 -8.27 8.95
N VAL A 64 2.91 -7.99 9.34
CA VAL A 64 4.14 -8.68 8.92
C VAL A 64 4.50 -9.76 9.95
N HIS A 65 5.06 -10.88 9.50
CA HIS A 65 5.49 -11.97 10.38
C HIS A 65 6.37 -11.46 11.54
N TYR A 66 6.10 -11.92 12.77
CA TYR A 66 6.71 -11.36 13.98
C TYR A 66 8.24 -11.48 14.01
N HIS A 67 8.81 -12.56 13.47
CA HIS A 67 10.28 -12.69 13.35
C HIS A 67 10.87 -11.64 12.41
N ILE A 68 10.19 -11.31 11.31
CA ILE A 68 10.64 -10.29 10.36
C ILE A 68 10.59 -8.92 11.05
N LYS A 69 9.47 -8.60 11.73
CA LYS A 69 9.36 -7.37 12.52
C LYS A 69 10.48 -7.26 13.56
N LYS A 70 10.76 -8.34 14.30
CA LYS A 70 11.82 -8.37 15.32
C LYS A 70 13.21 -8.15 14.70
N ALA A 71 13.50 -8.79 13.56
CA ALA A 71 14.76 -8.64 12.85
C ALA A 71 14.94 -7.20 12.32
N LEU A 72 13.94 -6.66 11.62
CA LEU A 72 13.96 -5.29 11.10
C LEU A 72 14.02 -4.24 12.22
N ALA A 73 13.33 -4.48 13.35
CA ALA A 73 13.37 -3.58 14.51
C ALA A 73 14.76 -3.51 15.13
N LYS A 74 15.46 -4.65 15.27
CA LYS A 74 16.87 -4.70 15.72
C LYS A 74 17.76 -3.91 14.74
N GLU A 75 17.45 -4.07 13.45
CA GLU A 75 18.01 -3.39 12.28
C GLU A 75 17.86 -1.86 12.24
N LYS A 76 16.84 -1.32 12.92
CA LYS A 76 16.24 -0.01 12.58
C LYS A 76 15.84 0.10 11.10
N GLN A 77 15.37 -1.00 10.51
CA GLN A 77 14.97 -1.14 9.10
C GLN A 77 13.45 -1.34 8.94
N LEU A 78 12.64 -0.85 9.90
CA LEU A 78 11.19 -0.88 9.78
C LEU A 78 10.65 0.11 8.75
N GLU A 79 11.45 1.12 8.41
CA GLU A 79 11.21 2.07 7.33
C GLU A 79 12.21 1.76 6.21
N PHE A 80 11.72 1.64 4.98
CA PHE A 80 12.54 1.27 3.84
C PHE A 80 11.90 1.73 2.53
N LEU A 81 12.72 1.86 1.49
CA LEU A 81 12.25 2.06 0.12
C LEU A 81 11.85 0.71 -0.47
N TRP A 82 10.55 0.47 -0.58
CA TRP A 82 10.03 -0.78 -1.12
C TRP A 82 9.99 -0.73 -2.64
N GLN A 83 10.92 -1.42 -3.30
CA GLN A 83 11.05 -1.47 -4.75
C GLN A 83 10.62 -2.84 -5.31
N GLN A 84 10.36 -2.88 -6.61
CA GLN A 84 10.10 -4.13 -7.31
C GLN A 84 11.38 -4.95 -7.42
N THR A 85 11.22 -6.27 -7.57
CA THR A 85 12.36 -7.21 -7.55
C THR A 85 13.12 -7.28 -8.88
N TRP A 86 12.68 -6.56 -9.91
CA TRP A 86 13.24 -6.55 -11.26
C TRP A 86 13.93 -5.23 -11.59
#